data_AF-A0A1H5T8G9-F1
#
_entry.id   AF-A0A1H5T8G9-F1
#
_cell.length_a   1.000
_cell.length_b   1.000
_cell.length_c   1.000
_cell.angle_alpha   90.00
_cell.angle_beta   90.00
_cell.angle_gamma   90.00
#
_symmetry.space_group_name_H-M   'P 1'
#
loop_
_entity.id
_entity.type
_entity.pdbx_description
1 polymer ?
#
loop_
_entity_poly.entity_id
_entity_poly.type
_entity_poly.pdbx_seq_one_letter_code
_entity_poly.pdbx_strand_id
1 'polypeptide(L)'
;MTETKDVPIRDASTVIVMRDKATRPRVLMGQRGAKAAFMPNKFVFPGGAVDKGDAHIPLANPLADGCRARLAEDAARDMSGALAAAAIRELWEETGQILGQMAAWTDPVPDDWIDFANRGYLPDASALSFVFRAITPPGRPRRFDARFFLVDADALASDPDDFDAACDELSHLQWVPVDEVRKLDMPFITEVVLAEIAARATDDSVPDSVPFFKNNDEASLFLRLNGRPMTD
;
A
#
# COMPACT_ATOMS: atom_id res chain seq x y z
N MET A 1 -20.32 30.68 -12.53
CA MET A 1 -19.28 29.94 -11.79
C MET A 1 -19.96 28.76 -11.15
N THR A 2 -19.82 27.57 -11.71
CA THR A 2 -20.29 26.34 -11.07
C THR A 2 -19.36 26.03 -9.91
N GLU A 3 -19.87 26.05 -8.68
CA GLU A 3 -19.18 25.46 -7.53
C GLU A 3 -18.81 24.03 -7.89
N THR A 4 -17.53 23.76 -8.11
CA THR A 4 -17.01 22.40 -8.15
C THR A 4 -17.24 21.80 -6.78
N LYS A 5 -18.26 20.92 -6.67
CA LYS A 5 -18.48 20.08 -5.51
C LYS A 5 -17.16 19.36 -5.19
N ASP A 6 -16.59 19.65 -4.02
CA ASP A 6 -15.34 19.02 -3.62
C ASP A 6 -15.55 17.50 -3.49
N VAL A 7 -14.72 16.74 -4.20
CA VAL A 7 -14.80 15.28 -4.23
C VAL A 7 -14.16 14.76 -2.94
N PRO A 8 -14.87 13.99 -2.10
CA PRO A 8 -14.33 13.54 -0.83
C PRO A 8 -13.06 12.71 -1.04
N ILE A 9 -12.04 12.97 -0.23
CA ILE A 9 -10.80 12.22 -0.20
C ILE A 9 -11.03 10.96 0.66
N ARG A 10 -10.77 9.79 0.09
CA ARG A 10 -10.84 8.51 0.80
C ARG A 10 -9.45 8.07 1.22
N ASP A 11 -9.30 7.54 2.43
CA ASP A 11 -8.06 6.86 2.81
C ASP A 11 -7.87 5.60 1.97
N ALA A 12 -6.62 5.32 1.59
CA ALA A 12 -6.25 4.13 0.83
C ALA A 12 -4.91 3.58 1.32
N SER A 13 -4.73 2.28 1.15
CA SER A 13 -3.49 1.57 1.44
C SER A 13 -2.98 0.85 0.19
N THR A 14 -1.68 0.86 -0.01
CA THR A 14 -1.02 0.19 -1.13
C THR A 14 0.18 -0.58 -0.61
N VAL A 15 0.38 -1.81 -1.07
CA VAL A 15 1.49 -2.68 -0.65
C VAL A 15 2.45 -2.89 -1.81
N ILE A 16 3.72 -2.62 -1.54
CA ILE A 16 4.83 -2.84 -2.43
C ILE A 16 5.56 -4.05 -1.88
N VAL A 17 5.31 -5.21 -2.46
CA VAL A 17 6.06 -6.42 -2.13
C VAL A 17 7.34 -6.41 -2.95
N MET A 18 8.49 -6.52 -2.28
CA MET A 18 9.80 -6.52 -2.90
C MET A 18 10.54 -7.82 -2.61
N ARG A 19 11.21 -8.36 -3.62
CA ARG A 19 12.16 -9.48 -3.47
C ARG A 19 13.50 -9.15 -4.11
N ASP A 20 14.49 -10.01 -3.88
CA ASP A 20 15.83 -9.90 -4.47
C ASP A 20 16.54 -8.57 -4.15
N LYS A 21 16.25 -7.97 -2.99
CA LYS A 21 16.74 -6.64 -2.57
C LYS A 21 18.25 -6.47 -2.71
N ALA A 22 19.01 -7.49 -2.33
CA ALA A 22 20.48 -7.49 -2.36
C ALA A 22 21.08 -7.75 -3.75
N THR A 23 20.28 -8.15 -4.75
CA THR A 23 20.78 -8.50 -6.09
C THR A 23 20.14 -7.60 -7.15
N ARG A 24 19.01 -8.02 -7.71
CA ARG A 24 18.22 -7.26 -8.67
C ARG A 24 16.81 -7.12 -8.12
N PRO A 25 16.52 -6.05 -7.35
CA PRO A 25 15.23 -5.85 -6.73
C PRO A 25 14.08 -5.98 -7.72
N ARG A 26 13.05 -6.73 -7.35
CA ARG A 26 11.81 -6.87 -8.12
C ARG A 26 10.63 -6.52 -7.24
N VAL A 27 9.62 -5.91 -7.85
CA VAL A 27 8.36 -5.58 -7.20
C VAL A 27 7.21 -6.38 -7.80
N LEU A 28 6.27 -6.81 -6.95
CA LEU A 28 5.05 -7.43 -7.42
C LEU A 28 4.12 -6.35 -7.98
N MET A 29 3.69 -6.51 -9.24
CA MET A 29 2.76 -5.59 -9.89
C MET A 29 1.70 -6.38 -10.67
N GLY A 30 0.51 -5.79 -10.78
CA GLY A 30 -0.58 -6.30 -11.62
C GLY A 30 -1.13 -5.21 -12.54
N GLN A 31 -1.77 -5.63 -13.62
CA GLN A 31 -2.47 -4.75 -14.56
C GLN A 31 -3.96 -4.71 -14.24
N ARG A 32 -4.46 -3.50 -13.98
CA ARG A 32 -5.91 -3.28 -13.78
C ARG A 32 -6.69 -3.64 -15.02
N GLY A 33 -7.84 -4.29 -14.82
CA GLY A 33 -8.77 -4.61 -15.90
C GLY A 33 -9.21 -3.37 -16.69
N ALA A 34 -9.54 -3.54 -17.98
CA ALA A 34 -9.94 -2.44 -18.86
C ALA A 34 -11.19 -1.68 -18.39
N LYS A 35 -12.02 -2.30 -17.55
CA LYS A 35 -13.25 -1.72 -16.98
C LYS A 35 -13.02 -1.07 -15.61
N ALA A 36 -11.78 -1.06 -15.09
CA ALA A 36 -11.49 -0.48 -13.78
C ALA A 36 -11.89 1.01 -13.75
N ALA A 37 -12.68 1.39 -12.75
CA ALA A 37 -13.20 2.75 -12.61
C ALA A 37 -12.11 3.78 -12.26
N PHE A 38 -10.89 3.32 -11.95
CA PHE A 38 -9.72 4.14 -11.70
C PHE A 38 -8.49 3.47 -12.33
N MET A 39 -7.80 4.18 -13.22
CA MET A 39 -6.56 3.75 -13.88
C MET A 39 -6.68 2.42 -14.68
N PRO A 40 -7.62 2.31 -15.65
CA PRO A 40 -7.76 1.10 -16.46
C PRO A 40 -6.51 0.82 -17.30
N ASN A 41 -6.18 -0.47 -17.45
CA ASN A 41 -5.02 -0.98 -18.20
C ASN A 41 -3.64 -0.56 -17.65
N LYS A 42 -3.58 0.14 -16.52
CA LYS A 42 -2.30 0.54 -15.91
C LYS A 42 -1.74 -0.56 -15.05
N PHE A 43 -0.41 -0.65 -15.03
CA PHE A 43 0.30 -1.44 -14.03
C PHE A 43 0.36 -0.68 -12.70
N VAL A 44 -0.03 -1.37 -11.63
CA VAL A 44 -0.11 -0.83 -10.28
C VAL A 44 0.39 -1.87 -9.27
N PHE A 45 0.69 -1.40 -8.08
CA PHE A 45 0.84 -2.26 -6.91
C PHE A 45 -0.52 -2.69 -6.37
N PRO A 46 -0.58 -3.80 -5.62
CA PRO A 46 -1.78 -4.17 -4.89
C PRO A 46 -2.22 -3.08 -3.91
N GLY A 47 -3.50 -2.76 -3.88
CA GLY A 47 -4.03 -1.75 -2.97
C GLY A 47 -5.35 -1.12 -3.37
N GLY A 48 -6.05 -0.66 -2.34
CA GLY A 48 -7.37 -0.08 -2.48
C GLY A 48 -7.76 0.81 -1.31
N ALA A 49 -9.06 1.08 -1.21
CA ALA A 49 -9.59 2.01 -0.23
C ALA A 49 -9.69 1.35 1.15
N VAL A 50 -9.48 2.15 2.20
CA VAL A 50 -9.79 1.70 3.56
C VAL A 50 -11.30 1.65 3.72
N ASP A 51 -11.79 0.48 4.13
CA ASP A 51 -13.18 0.24 4.45
C ASP A 51 -13.44 0.37 5.95
N LYS A 52 -14.72 0.59 6.31
CA LYS A 52 -15.09 0.79 7.73
C LYS A 52 -14.79 -0.46 8.58
N GLY A 53 -14.86 -1.64 7.98
CA GLY A 53 -14.57 -2.92 8.62
C GLY A 53 -13.11 -3.05 9.05
N ASP A 54 -12.18 -2.47 8.29
CA ASP A 54 -10.73 -2.60 8.51
C ASP A 54 -10.29 -2.14 9.90
N ALA A 55 -10.99 -1.17 10.50
CA ALA A 55 -10.71 -0.67 11.84
C ALA A 55 -10.98 -1.69 12.97
N HIS A 56 -11.71 -2.77 12.68
CA HIS A 56 -12.11 -3.79 13.65
C HIS A 56 -11.42 -5.12 13.42
N ILE A 57 -10.51 -5.21 12.45
CA ILE A 57 -9.79 -6.44 12.15
C ILE A 57 -8.69 -6.68 13.20
N PRO A 58 -8.67 -7.83 13.89
CA PRO A 58 -7.61 -8.17 14.83
C PRO A 58 -6.31 -8.42 14.06
N LEU A 59 -5.24 -7.74 14.46
CA LEU A 59 -3.89 -7.99 13.94
C LEU A 59 -3.14 -8.91 14.91
N ALA A 60 -2.49 -9.96 14.40
CA ALA A 60 -1.63 -10.86 15.18
C ALA A 60 -0.49 -10.07 15.84
N ASN A 61 0.17 -9.22 15.05
CA ASN A 61 1.11 -8.21 15.54
C ASN A 61 0.78 -6.87 14.88
N PRO A 62 0.81 -5.74 15.62
CA PRO A 62 0.57 -4.43 15.07
C PRO A 62 1.78 -3.93 14.26
N LEU A 63 1.58 -2.82 13.54
CA LEU A 63 2.68 -2.06 12.96
C LEU A 63 3.71 -1.67 14.03
N ALA A 64 4.99 -1.70 13.68
CA ALA A 64 6.06 -1.21 14.55
C ALA A 64 5.82 0.26 14.97
N ASP A 65 6.20 0.62 16.20
CA ASP A 65 5.91 1.93 16.79
C ASP A 65 6.41 3.11 15.94
N GLY A 66 7.58 2.97 15.32
CA GLY A 66 8.11 3.99 14.41
C GLY A 66 7.22 4.20 13.18
N CYS A 67 6.65 3.13 12.63
CA CYS A 67 5.71 3.20 11.51
C CYS A 67 4.39 3.86 11.94
N ARG A 68 3.84 3.45 13.09
CA ARG A 68 2.63 4.05 13.67
C ARG A 68 2.78 5.54 13.94
N ALA A 69 3.91 5.96 14.53
CA ALA A 69 4.19 7.35 14.80
C ALA A 69 4.19 8.20 13.52
N ARG A 70 4.84 7.72 12.45
CA ARG A 70 4.89 8.40 11.14
C ARG A 70 3.51 8.49 10.48
N LEU A 71 2.67 7.46 10.61
CA LEU A 71 1.29 7.47 10.09
C LEU A 71 0.38 8.48 10.82
N ALA A 72 0.67 8.76 12.09
CA ALA A 72 -0.08 9.73 12.88
C ALA A 72 0.28 11.20 12.53
N GLU A 73 1.38 11.45 11.82
CA GLU A 73 1.77 12.79 11.39
C GLU A 73 0.86 13.31 10.25
N ASP A 74 0.43 14.57 10.36
CA ASP A 74 -0.53 15.20 9.44
C ASP A 74 -1.79 14.34 9.23
N ALA A 75 -2.26 13.71 10.32
CA ALA A 75 -3.48 12.91 10.39
C ALA A 75 -4.42 13.43 11.49
N ALA A 76 -5.72 13.49 11.20
CA ALA A 76 -6.71 13.98 12.14
C ALA A 76 -7.04 13.00 13.28
N ARG A 77 -6.78 11.70 13.07
CA ARG A 77 -7.00 10.60 14.02
C ARG A 77 -6.04 9.46 13.73
N ASP A 78 -5.78 8.60 14.73
CA ASP A 78 -5.03 7.37 14.50
C ASP A 78 -5.86 6.40 13.65
N MET A 79 -5.32 6.03 12.49
CA MET A 79 -5.88 5.03 11.58
C MET A 79 -4.87 3.91 11.28
N SER A 80 -3.78 3.82 12.04
CA SER A 80 -2.67 2.90 11.75
C SER A 80 -3.13 1.44 11.64
N GLY A 81 -3.99 0.97 12.55
CA GLY A 81 -4.57 -0.37 12.49
C GLY A 81 -5.45 -0.60 11.25
N ALA A 82 -6.35 0.33 10.95
CA ALA A 82 -7.24 0.24 9.78
C ALA A 82 -6.46 0.29 8.46
N LEU A 83 -5.43 1.14 8.37
CA LEU A 83 -4.56 1.24 7.20
C LEU A 83 -3.76 -0.05 7.00
N ALA A 84 -3.25 -0.66 8.07
CA ALA A 84 -2.54 -1.93 8.00
C ALA A 84 -3.46 -3.08 7.60
N ALA A 85 -4.66 -3.17 8.19
CA ALA A 85 -5.65 -4.18 7.82
C ALA A 85 -6.07 -4.05 6.35
N ALA A 86 -6.35 -2.83 5.88
CA ALA A 86 -6.65 -2.57 4.47
C ALA A 86 -5.49 -2.97 3.55
N ALA A 87 -4.24 -2.68 3.93
CA ALA A 87 -3.06 -3.06 3.17
C ALA A 87 -2.97 -4.59 2.99
N ILE A 88 -3.19 -5.35 4.07
CA ILE A 88 -3.12 -6.81 4.06
C ILE A 88 -4.32 -7.42 3.31
N ARG A 89 -5.53 -6.87 3.51
CA ARG A 89 -6.74 -7.29 2.81
C ARG A 89 -6.58 -7.17 1.30
N GLU A 90 -6.16 -6.00 0.82
CA GLU A 90 -5.99 -5.74 -0.61
C GLU A 90 -4.86 -6.60 -1.21
N LEU A 91 -3.77 -6.81 -0.48
CA LEU A 91 -2.71 -7.75 -0.89
C LEU A 91 -3.28 -9.17 -1.06
N TRP A 92 -4.07 -9.64 -0.10
CA TRP A 92 -4.71 -10.94 -0.16
C TRP A 92 -5.72 -11.04 -1.32
N GLU A 93 -6.65 -10.10 -1.41
CA GLU A 93 -7.71 -10.12 -2.42
C GLU A 93 -7.15 -10.07 -3.84
N GLU A 94 -6.21 -9.16 -4.11
CA GLU A 94 -5.73 -8.92 -5.47
C GLU A 94 -4.61 -9.87 -5.91
N THR A 95 -3.96 -10.59 -4.98
CA THR A 95 -2.80 -11.44 -5.31
C THR A 95 -2.83 -12.84 -4.71
N GLY A 96 -3.69 -13.11 -3.74
CA GLY A 96 -3.67 -14.35 -2.97
C GLY A 96 -2.50 -14.47 -1.99
N GLN A 97 -1.65 -13.45 -1.88
CA GLN A 97 -0.49 -13.47 -0.99
C GLN A 97 -0.89 -13.24 0.46
N ILE A 98 -0.34 -14.04 1.36
CA ILE A 98 -0.68 -14.03 2.78
C ILE A 98 0.41 -13.30 3.56
N LEU A 99 0.08 -12.12 4.07
CA LEU A 99 0.88 -11.46 5.10
C LEU A 99 0.20 -11.67 6.47
N GLY A 100 0.58 -12.75 7.15
CA GLY A 100 -0.11 -13.18 8.37
C GLY A 100 0.65 -14.20 9.18
N GLN A 101 0.21 -14.37 10.42
CA GLN A 101 0.72 -15.37 11.35
C GLN A 101 -0.34 -16.44 11.60
N MET A 102 0.08 -17.71 11.67
CA MET A 102 -0.77 -18.83 12.07
C MET A 102 -1.39 -18.57 13.44
N ALA A 103 -2.70 -18.37 13.48
CA ALA A 103 -3.46 -18.12 14.70
C ALA A 103 -4.97 -18.21 14.42
N ALA A 104 -5.75 -18.48 15.47
CA ALA A 104 -7.20 -18.58 15.37
C ALA A 104 -7.87 -17.20 15.52
N TRP A 105 -8.89 -16.95 14.70
CA TRP A 105 -9.79 -15.82 14.88
C TRP A 105 -10.68 -16.05 16.10
N THR A 106 -10.85 -15.03 16.95
CA THR A 106 -11.66 -15.11 18.17
C THR A 106 -13.08 -14.59 17.97
N ASP A 107 -13.26 -13.65 17.05
CA ASP A 107 -14.52 -13.02 16.70
C ASP A 107 -15.07 -13.57 15.39
N PRO A 108 -16.37 -13.35 15.07
CA PRO A 108 -16.89 -13.68 13.74
C PRO A 108 -16.04 -13.06 12.64
N VAL A 109 -15.59 -13.89 11.70
CA VAL A 109 -14.75 -13.46 10.58
C VAL A 109 -15.61 -12.67 9.59
N PRO A 110 -15.23 -11.42 9.24
CA PRO A 110 -15.92 -10.65 8.20
C PRO A 110 -15.81 -11.32 6.82
N ASP A 111 -16.79 -11.10 5.94
CA ASP A 111 -16.89 -11.77 4.63
C ASP A 111 -15.59 -11.72 3.81
N ASP A 112 -14.98 -10.54 3.71
CA ASP A 112 -13.72 -10.32 2.96
C ASP A 112 -12.51 -11.08 3.53
N TRP A 113 -12.60 -11.56 4.77
CA TRP A 113 -11.55 -12.27 5.49
C TRP A 113 -11.81 -13.77 5.66
N ILE A 114 -12.99 -14.28 5.26
CA ILE A 114 -13.36 -15.69 5.46
C ILE A 114 -12.31 -16.61 4.85
N ASP A 115 -11.92 -16.38 3.61
CA ASP A 115 -10.95 -17.25 2.94
C ASP A 115 -9.54 -17.13 3.51
N PHE A 116 -9.14 -15.92 3.94
CA PHE A 116 -7.88 -15.69 4.65
C PHE A 116 -7.86 -16.46 5.98
N ALA A 117 -8.94 -16.41 6.75
CA ALA A 117 -9.09 -17.12 8.01
C ALA A 117 -9.16 -18.65 7.82
N ASN A 118 -9.82 -19.13 6.76
CA ASN A 118 -9.88 -20.55 6.40
C ASN A 118 -8.49 -21.12 6.06
N ARG A 119 -7.54 -20.28 5.63
CA ARG A 119 -6.14 -20.66 5.47
C ARG A 119 -5.39 -20.80 6.80
N GLY A 120 -6.00 -20.40 7.93
CA GLY A 120 -5.45 -20.55 9.28
C GLY A 120 -4.64 -19.34 9.80
N TYR A 121 -4.73 -18.19 9.14
CA TYR A 121 -3.92 -17.02 9.45
C TYR A 121 -4.75 -15.89 10.08
N LEU A 122 -4.12 -15.14 11.00
CA LEU A 122 -4.50 -13.78 11.35
C LEU A 122 -3.56 -12.78 10.64
N PRO A 123 -4.04 -11.61 10.19
CA PRO A 123 -3.21 -10.62 9.53
C PRO A 123 -2.10 -10.11 10.45
N ASP A 124 -0.89 -10.01 9.93
CA ASP A 124 0.30 -9.56 10.68
C ASP A 124 0.88 -8.30 10.02
N ALA A 125 0.87 -7.18 10.76
CA ALA A 125 1.34 -5.90 10.25
C ALA A 125 2.80 -5.59 10.63
N SER A 126 3.50 -6.46 11.35
CA SER A 126 4.83 -6.18 11.88
C SER A 126 5.88 -5.96 10.80
N ALA A 127 5.72 -6.59 9.63
CA ALA A 127 6.61 -6.46 8.48
C ALA A 127 6.30 -5.27 7.56
N LEU A 128 5.17 -4.57 7.75
CA LEU A 128 4.80 -3.42 6.94
C LEU A 128 5.61 -2.18 7.34
N SER A 129 6.32 -1.59 6.38
CA SER A 129 7.04 -0.33 6.54
C SER A 129 6.35 0.79 5.76
N PHE A 130 5.86 1.83 6.43
CA PHE A 130 5.28 3.00 5.75
C PHE A 130 6.37 3.83 5.06
N VAL A 131 6.33 3.89 3.73
CA VAL A 131 7.42 4.45 2.90
C VAL A 131 7.02 5.64 2.06
N PHE A 132 5.74 5.88 1.81
CA PHE A 132 5.30 7.03 0.99
C PHE A 132 3.84 7.41 1.28
N ARG A 133 3.49 8.69 1.18
CA ARG A 133 2.09 9.18 1.20
C ARG A 133 1.78 10.05 -0.01
N ALA A 134 0.62 9.88 -0.61
CA ALA A 134 0.18 10.69 -1.75
C ALA A 134 -1.29 11.09 -1.63
N ILE A 135 -1.58 12.38 -1.74
CA ILE A 135 -2.96 12.87 -1.88
C ILE A 135 -3.24 13.19 -3.33
N THR A 136 -4.31 12.60 -3.86
CA THR A 136 -4.75 12.81 -5.24
C THR A 136 -5.13 14.29 -5.47
N PRO A 137 -4.68 14.93 -6.56
CA PRO A 137 -5.01 16.33 -6.85
C PRO A 137 -6.51 16.61 -6.91
N PRO A 138 -6.94 17.86 -6.63
CA PRO A 138 -8.29 18.33 -6.91
C PRO A 138 -8.69 18.15 -8.38
N GLY A 139 -10.00 18.16 -8.65
CA GLY A 139 -10.55 18.02 -10.01
C GLY A 139 -10.53 16.59 -10.58
N ARG A 140 -10.06 15.60 -9.81
CA ARG A 140 -10.19 14.18 -10.17
C ARG A 140 -11.53 13.61 -9.71
N PRO A 141 -12.18 12.75 -10.50
CA PRO A 141 -13.50 12.19 -10.16
C PRO A 141 -13.47 11.25 -8.95
N ARG A 142 -12.27 10.78 -8.58
CA ARG A 142 -11.98 10.02 -7.36
C ARG A 142 -10.68 10.55 -6.78
N ARG A 143 -10.65 10.73 -5.46
CA ARG A 143 -9.48 11.22 -4.73
C ARG A 143 -9.17 10.30 -3.56
N PHE A 144 -7.88 10.01 -3.41
CA PHE A 144 -7.36 9.19 -2.33
C PHE A 144 -6.24 9.90 -1.57
N ASP A 145 -6.14 9.62 -0.27
CA ASP A 145 -4.97 9.85 0.56
C ASP A 145 -4.31 8.48 0.80
N ALA A 146 -3.42 8.11 -0.14
CA ALA A 146 -2.84 6.78 -0.23
C ALA A 146 -1.58 6.66 0.63
N ARG A 147 -1.52 5.64 1.47
CA ARG A 147 -0.33 5.23 2.23
C ARG A 147 0.28 4.01 1.58
N PHE A 148 1.54 4.11 1.21
CA PHE A 148 2.30 3.02 0.61
C PHE A 148 3.13 2.34 1.68
N PHE A 149 3.01 1.02 1.76
CA PHE A 149 3.78 0.16 2.63
C PHE A 149 4.73 -0.69 1.80
N LEU A 150 5.98 -0.82 2.22
CA LEU A 150 6.94 -1.76 1.68
C LEU A 150 6.96 -3.00 2.57
N VAL A 151 7.00 -4.17 1.95
CA VAL A 151 7.18 -5.46 2.63
C VAL A 151 8.17 -6.31 1.83
N ASP A 152 9.01 -7.06 2.53
CA ASP A 152 9.87 -8.06 1.90
C ASP A 152 9.04 -9.31 1.59
N ALA A 153 9.23 -9.90 0.41
CA ALA A 153 8.56 -11.14 0.03
C ALA A 153 8.86 -12.30 1.00
N ASP A 154 10.02 -12.28 1.67
CA ASP A 154 10.39 -13.27 2.69
C ASP A 154 9.48 -13.22 3.94
N ALA A 155 8.71 -12.14 4.12
CA ALA A 155 7.73 -12.02 5.20
C ALA A 155 6.37 -12.65 4.84
N LEU A 156 6.16 -13.06 3.59
CA LEU A 156 4.92 -13.70 3.17
C LEU A 156 4.87 -15.14 3.71
N ALA A 157 3.69 -15.57 4.14
CA ALA A 157 3.44 -16.93 4.59
C ALA A 157 3.06 -17.89 3.44
N SER A 158 2.77 -17.35 2.25
CA SER A 158 2.49 -18.07 1.01
C SER A 158 3.74 -18.15 0.12
N ASP A 159 3.66 -18.99 -0.93
CA ASP A 159 4.65 -18.96 -2.02
C ASP A 159 4.51 -17.63 -2.80
N PRO A 160 5.56 -16.80 -2.87
CA PRO A 160 5.51 -15.50 -3.57
C PRO A 160 5.31 -15.60 -5.09
N ASP A 161 5.40 -16.79 -5.68
CA ASP A 161 5.13 -17.03 -7.10
C ASP A 161 3.78 -17.76 -7.34
N ASP A 162 3.00 -18.07 -6.29
CA ASP A 162 1.63 -18.61 -6.38
C ASP A 162 0.57 -17.50 -6.28
N PHE A 163 -0.22 -17.32 -7.34
CA PHE A 163 -1.30 -16.33 -7.40
C PHE A 163 -2.67 -16.96 -7.65
N ASP A 164 -2.84 -18.28 -7.41
CA ASP A 164 -4.07 -19.01 -7.74
C ASP A 164 -5.30 -18.53 -6.96
N ALA A 165 -5.09 -17.87 -5.82
CA ALA A 165 -6.15 -17.30 -4.98
C ALA A 165 -6.45 -15.81 -5.29
N ALA A 166 -5.76 -15.20 -6.27
CA ALA A 166 -6.01 -13.81 -6.66
C ALA A 166 -7.41 -13.63 -7.27
N CYS A 167 -8.08 -12.53 -6.96
CA CYS A 167 -9.31 -12.14 -7.62
C CYS A 167 -9.06 -11.54 -9.01
N ASP A 168 -10.13 -11.36 -9.80
CA ASP A 168 -10.04 -10.85 -11.18
C ASP A 168 -9.75 -9.33 -11.29
N GLU A 169 -9.52 -8.61 -10.18
CA GLU A 169 -9.28 -7.16 -10.21
C GLU A 169 -7.93 -6.81 -10.88
N LEU A 170 -6.89 -7.56 -10.54
CA LEU A 170 -5.57 -7.47 -11.16
C LEU A 170 -5.31 -8.68 -12.05
N SER A 171 -5.01 -8.39 -13.32
CA SER A 171 -4.53 -9.38 -14.28
C SER A 171 -3.02 -9.26 -14.45
N HIS A 172 -2.38 -10.26 -15.06
CA HIS A 172 -0.94 -10.20 -15.39
C HIS A 172 -0.03 -9.89 -14.19
N LEU A 173 -0.36 -10.47 -13.02
CA LEU A 173 0.49 -10.43 -11.83
C LEU A 173 1.88 -10.93 -12.19
N GLN A 174 2.90 -10.13 -11.89
CA GLN A 174 4.27 -10.44 -12.24
C GLN A 174 5.27 -9.70 -11.35
N TRP A 175 6.43 -10.31 -11.21
CA TRP A 175 7.59 -9.70 -10.57
C TRP A 175 8.39 -8.88 -11.59
N VAL A 176 8.33 -7.56 -11.44
CA VAL A 176 8.97 -6.62 -12.36
C VAL A 176 10.29 -6.13 -11.75
N PRO A 177 11.44 -6.30 -12.43
CA PRO A 177 12.69 -5.67 -12.01
C PRO A 177 12.55 -4.15 -11.89
N VAL A 178 13.04 -3.59 -10.79
CA VAL A 178 12.92 -2.14 -10.49
C VAL A 178 13.59 -1.26 -11.56
N ASP A 179 14.60 -1.78 -12.26
CA ASP A 179 15.25 -1.12 -13.39
C ASP A 179 14.45 -1.20 -14.71
N GLU A 180 13.41 -2.03 -14.76
CA GLU A 180 12.55 -2.23 -15.94
C GLU A 180 11.13 -1.69 -15.78
N VAL A 181 10.68 -1.37 -14.56
CA VAL A 181 9.33 -0.84 -14.29
C VAL A 181 8.94 0.34 -15.20
N ARG A 182 9.89 1.21 -15.58
CA ARG A 182 9.65 2.36 -16.47
C ARG A 182 9.20 1.98 -17.89
N LYS A 183 9.29 0.69 -18.26
CA LYS A 183 8.77 0.18 -19.54
C LYS A 183 7.27 -0.11 -19.47
N LEU A 184 6.69 -0.18 -18.28
CA LEU A 184 5.27 -0.41 -18.07
C LEU A 184 4.50 0.89 -18.08
N ASP A 185 3.26 0.84 -18.58
CA ASP A 185 2.36 1.98 -18.55
C ASP A 185 1.77 2.15 -17.14
N MET A 186 2.36 3.05 -16.37
CA MET A 186 2.05 3.27 -14.96
C MET A 186 1.47 4.67 -14.70
N PRO A 187 0.75 4.85 -13.59
CA PRO A 187 0.43 6.19 -13.11
C PRO A 187 1.70 6.96 -12.69
N PHE A 188 1.72 8.27 -12.93
CA PHE A 188 2.85 9.13 -12.52
C PHE A 188 3.24 8.96 -11.04
N ILE A 189 2.27 8.86 -10.14
CA ILE A 189 2.56 8.69 -8.71
C ILE A 189 3.28 7.36 -8.42
N THR A 190 2.94 6.29 -9.16
CA THR A 190 3.62 4.99 -9.07
C THR A 190 5.07 5.11 -9.50
N GLU A 191 5.37 5.87 -10.56
CA GLU A 191 6.75 6.15 -10.99
C GLU A 191 7.55 6.90 -9.93
N VAL A 192 6.94 7.90 -9.27
CA VAL A 192 7.57 8.66 -8.18
C VAL A 192 7.88 7.75 -7.00
N VAL A 193 6.91 6.93 -6.56
CA VAL A 193 7.09 5.97 -5.45
C VAL A 193 8.20 4.97 -5.77
N LEU A 194 8.24 4.45 -7.01
CA LEU A 194 9.30 3.55 -7.45
C LEU A 194 10.68 4.18 -7.40
N ALA A 195 10.82 5.45 -7.79
CA ALA A 195 12.08 6.16 -7.71
C ALA A 195 12.57 6.30 -6.25
N GLU A 196 11.67 6.62 -5.32
CA GLU A 196 11.99 6.73 -3.89
C GLU A 196 12.41 5.38 -3.29
N ILE A 197 11.72 4.30 -3.65
CA ILE A 197 12.02 2.96 -3.11
C ILE A 197 13.29 2.39 -3.75
N ALA A 198 13.51 2.60 -5.04
CA ALA A 198 14.74 2.18 -5.71
C ALA A 198 15.99 2.77 -5.06
N ALA A 199 15.91 4.03 -4.59
CA ALA A 199 16.99 4.70 -3.88
C ALA A 199 17.33 4.04 -2.52
N ARG A 200 16.43 3.21 -1.98
CA ARG A 200 16.54 2.59 -0.66
C ARG A 200 16.34 1.08 -0.68
N ALA A 201 16.40 0.46 -1.86
CA ALA A 201 16.03 -0.95 -2.03
C ALA A 201 16.91 -1.92 -1.25
N THR A 202 18.13 -1.53 -0.87
CA THR A 202 19.08 -2.33 -0.07
C THR A 202 19.19 -1.88 1.39
N ASP A 203 18.43 -0.86 1.78
CA ASP A 203 18.45 -0.28 3.13
C ASP A 203 17.26 -0.82 3.94
N ASP A 204 17.56 -1.69 4.90
CA ASP A 204 16.56 -2.27 5.81
C ASP A 204 16.27 -1.37 7.03
N SER A 205 16.91 -0.21 7.13
CA SER A 205 16.66 0.71 8.23
C SER A 205 15.30 1.39 8.09
N VAL A 206 14.66 1.63 9.25
CA VAL A 206 13.42 2.39 9.30
C VAL A 206 13.66 3.78 8.69
N PRO A 207 12.85 4.21 7.69
CA PRO A 207 12.98 5.53 7.07
C PRO A 207 13.10 6.68 8.08
N ASP A 208 14.20 7.43 8.07
CA ASP A 208 14.34 8.64 8.91
C ASP A 208 13.20 9.63 8.69
N SER A 209 12.68 9.68 7.46
CA SER A 209 11.50 10.46 7.07
C SER A 209 10.76 9.79 5.92
N VAL A 210 9.48 10.11 5.74
CA VAL A 210 8.63 9.53 4.69
C VAL A 210 8.24 10.60 3.68
N PRO A 211 8.59 10.46 2.38
CA PRO A 211 8.14 11.38 1.36
C PRO A 211 6.61 11.49 1.30
N PHE A 212 6.13 12.72 1.14
CA PHE A 212 4.71 13.05 1.14
C PHE A 212 4.38 14.00 -0.01
N PHE A 213 3.69 13.47 -1.02
CA PHE A 213 3.19 14.23 -2.15
C PHE A 213 1.80 14.80 -1.83
N LYS A 214 1.76 16.05 -1.36
CA LYS A 214 0.54 16.73 -0.91
C LYS A 214 0.05 17.70 -2.00
N ASN A 215 -1.02 17.32 -2.69
CA ASN A 215 -1.72 18.21 -3.62
C ASN A 215 -2.92 18.86 -2.92
N ASN A 216 -2.88 20.17 -2.73
CA ASN A 216 -4.02 20.97 -2.28
C ASN A 216 -4.48 21.92 -3.40
N ASP A 217 -5.54 22.70 -3.14
CA ASP A 217 -6.16 23.57 -4.14
C ASP A 217 -5.24 24.70 -4.65
N GLU A 218 -4.13 24.97 -3.94
CA GLU A 218 -3.23 26.10 -4.21
C GLU A 218 -1.81 25.67 -4.64
N ALA A 219 -1.38 24.42 -4.37
CA ALA A 219 -0.03 23.93 -4.67
C ALA A 219 0.08 22.38 -4.73
N SER A 220 1.01 21.91 -5.57
CA SER A 220 1.60 20.58 -5.47
C SER A 220 2.87 20.66 -4.62
N LEU A 221 2.83 20.14 -3.40
CA LEU A 221 3.94 20.16 -2.46
C LEU A 221 4.58 18.77 -2.35
N PHE A 222 5.91 18.73 -2.37
CA PHE A 222 6.70 17.55 -2.00
C PHE A 222 7.31 17.77 -0.61
N LEU A 223 6.73 17.13 0.39
CA LEU A 223 7.07 17.25 1.80
C LEU A 223 7.74 15.96 2.30
N ARG A 224 8.27 15.97 3.54
CA ARG A 224 8.70 14.75 4.24
C ARG A 224 8.15 14.70 5.66
N LEU A 225 7.43 13.63 6.02
CA LEU A 225 7.01 13.34 7.39
C LEU A 225 8.22 12.96 8.23
N ASN A 226 8.32 13.48 9.45
CA ASN A 226 9.52 13.48 10.30
C ASN A 226 10.75 14.19 9.67
N GLY A 227 10.54 15.05 8.66
CA GLY A 227 11.61 15.86 8.08
C GLY A 227 12.08 16.93 9.06
N ARG A 228 13.32 16.82 9.55
CA ARG A 228 13.98 17.95 10.24
C ARG A 228 14.36 19.01 9.19
N PRO A 229 14.27 20.32 9.50
CA PRO A 229 14.86 21.35 8.65
C PRO A 229 16.33 20.98 8.38
N MET A 230 16.82 21.20 7.16
CA MET A 230 18.27 21.16 6.95
C MET A 230 18.88 22.18 7.91
N THR A 231 19.67 21.71 8.87
CA THR A 231 20.56 22.60 9.63
C THR A 231 21.61 23.07 8.64
N ASP A 232 21.59 24.37 8.33
CA ASP A 232 22.62 25.06 7.54
C ASP A 232 24.05 24.79 8.07
#